data_AF-A0A846M4K3-F1
#
_entry.id   AF-A0A846M4K3-F1
#
_cell.length_a   1.000
_cell.length_b   1.000
_cell.length_c   1.000
_cell.angle_alpha   90.00
_cell.angle_beta   90.00
_cell.angle_gamma   90.00
#
_symmetry.space_group_name_H-M   'P 1'
#
loop_
_entity.id
_entity.type
_entity.pdbx_description
1 polymer ?
#
loop_
_entity_poly.entity_id
_entity_poly.type
_entity_poly.pdbx_seq_one_letter_code
_entity_poly.pdbx_strand_id
1 'polypeptide(L)'
;MAHIAKLRMLLFSALGPAIAVLLLLFFAGYVVLGSNGVLAWGDYTRQLHHAKVELAQVAAHRTELKNRVDLLNPRRVDPDLSDELIRRQLGVIHNDEVVVPLN
;
A
#
# COMPACT_ATOMS: atom_id res chain seq x y z
N MET A 1 -41.95 -41.63 35.16
CA MET A 1 -41.76 -41.86 33.71
C MET A 1 -42.09 -40.60 32.88
N ALA A 2 -43.27 -39.97 33.05
CA ALA A 2 -43.69 -38.82 32.22
C ALA A 2 -42.80 -37.56 32.31
N HIS A 3 -42.21 -37.28 33.48
CA HIS A 3 -41.34 -36.10 33.66
C HIS A 3 -40.03 -36.18 32.85
N ILE A 4 -39.46 -37.38 32.68
CA ILE A 4 -38.22 -37.58 31.92
C ILE A 4 -38.48 -37.38 30.42
N ALA A 5 -39.64 -37.83 29.92
CA ALA A 5 -40.03 -37.60 28.53
C ALA A 5 -40.27 -36.11 28.23
N LYS A 6 -40.90 -35.38 29.16
CA LYS A 6 -41.13 -33.93 29.04
C LYS A 6 -39.81 -33.15 29.04
N LEU A 7 -38.86 -33.55 29.89
CA LEU A 7 -37.52 -32.94 29.94
C LEU A 7 -36.72 -33.18 28.65
N ARG A 8 -36.74 -34.40 28.11
CA ARG A 8 -36.10 -34.71 26.81
C ARG A 8 -36.70 -33.88 25.68
N MET A 9 -38.03 -33.74 25.63
CA MET A 9 -38.71 -32.96 24.61
C MET A 9 -38.34 -31.47 24.67
N LEU A 10 -38.23 -30.89 25.88
CA LEU A 10 -37.79 -29.52 26.08
C LEU A 10 -36.32 -29.32 25.66
N LEU A 11 -35.43 -30.26 26.00
CA LEU A 11 -34.03 -30.20 25.59
C LEU A 11 -33.86 -30.31 24.07
N PHE A 12 -34.62 -31.19 23.40
CA PHE A 12 -34.60 -31.29 21.94
C PHE A 12 -35.17 -30.04 21.26
N SER A 13 -36.18 -29.40 21.84
CA SER A 13 -36.72 -28.13 21.33
C SER A 13 -35.75 -26.95 21.50
N ALA A 14 -34.88 -27.00 22.51
CA ALA A 14 -33.89 -25.94 22.78
C ALA A 14 -32.62 -26.06 21.92
N LEU A 15 -32.43 -27.19 21.22
CA LEU A 15 -31.22 -27.45 20.45
C LEU A 15 -31.06 -26.48 19.26
N GLY A 16 -32.15 -26.22 18.54
CA GLY A 16 -32.18 -25.26 17.43
C GLY A 16 -31.77 -23.83 17.83
N PRO A 17 -32.43 -23.20 18.81
CA PRO A 17 -32.04 -21.86 19.27
C PRO A 17 -30.64 -21.85 19.90
N ALA A 18 -30.21 -22.91 20.58
CA ALA A 18 -28.85 -22.98 21.11
C ALA A 18 -27.79 -22.94 20.00
N ILE A 19 -27.98 -23.71 18.92
CA ILE A 19 -27.08 -23.68 17.75
C ILE A 19 -27.10 -22.29 17.10
N ALA A 20 -28.27 -21.66 16.96
CA ALA A 20 -28.37 -20.32 16.38
C ALA A 20 -27.58 -19.28 17.18
N VAL A 21 -27.66 -19.31 18.51
CA VAL A 21 -26.88 -18.41 19.39
C VAL A 21 -25.38 -18.70 19.26
N LEU A 22 -24.99 -19.98 19.21
CA LEU A 22 -23.59 -20.38 19.08
C LEU A 22 -22.98 -19.90 17.76
N LEU A 23 -23.73 -20.03 16.66
CA LEU A 23 -23.33 -19.49 15.36
C LEU A 23 -23.25 -17.97 15.38
N LEU A 24 -24.20 -17.28 16.01
CA LEU A 24 -24.17 -15.83 16.13
C LEU A 24 -22.94 -15.35 16.90
N LEU A 25 -22.62 -16.00 18.03
CA LEU A 25 -21.41 -15.73 18.79
C LEU A 25 -20.14 -16.01 17.99
N PHE A 26 -20.12 -17.11 17.23
CA PHE A 26 -19.01 -17.44 16.34
C PHE A 26 -18.79 -16.35 15.30
N PHE A 27 -19.85 -15.90 14.62
CA PHE A 27 -19.76 -14.81 13.64
C PHE A 27 -19.36 -13.50 14.28
N ALA A 28 -19.93 -13.15 15.44
CA ALA A 28 -19.57 -11.95 16.18
C ALA A 28 -18.09 -11.95 16.57
N GLY A 29 -17.58 -13.08 17.09
CA GLY A 29 -16.16 -13.26 17.41
C GLY A 29 -15.27 -13.20 16.16
N TYR A 30 -15.70 -13.82 15.06
CA TYR A 30 -14.97 -13.81 13.79
C TYR A 30 -14.89 -12.41 13.17
N VAL A 31 -15.91 -11.57 13.32
CA VAL A 31 -15.87 -10.17 12.85
C VAL A 31 -14.86 -9.33 13.65
N VAL A 32 -14.63 -9.65 14.93
CA VAL A 32 -13.68 -8.90 15.76
C VAL A 32 -12.25 -9.41 15.62
N LEU A 33 -12.04 -10.74 15.65
CA LEU A 33 -10.72 -11.38 15.63
C LEU A 33 -10.28 -11.90 14.25
N GLY A 34 -11.16 -11.90 13.26
CA GLY A 34 -10.87 -12.41 11.92
C GLY A 34 -9.83 -11.55 11.19
N SER A 35 -9.21 -12.14 10.17
CA SER A 35 -8.21 -11.47 9.32
C SER A 35 -8.73 -10.22 8.61
N ASN A 36 -10.04 -10.16 8.33
CA ASN A 36 -10.74 -8.98 7.78
C ASN A 36 -11.51 -8.19 8.85
N GLY A 37 -11.25 -8.47 10.12
CA GLY A 37 -11.97 -7.89 11.24
C GLY A 37 -11.57 -6.45 11.53
N VAL A 38 -12.28 -5.82 12.47
CA VAL A 38 -12.09 -4.41 12.84
C VAL A 38 -10.66 -4.14 13.36
N LEU A 39 -10.02 -5.11 14.01
CA LEU A 39 -8.62 -4.98 14.46
C LEU A 39 -7.62 -4.91 13.30
N ALA A 40 -7.84 -5.70 12.25
CA ALA A 40 -6.93 -5.74 11.10
C ALA A 40 -6.99 -4.44 10.27
N TRP A 41 -8.07 -3.67 10.37
CA TRP A 41 -8.24 -2.38 9.68
C TRP A 41 -7.09 -1.40 9.96
N GLY A 42 -6.60 -1.37 11.20
CA GLY A 42 -5.47 -0.50 11.58
C GLY A 42 -4.19 -0.85 10.83
N ASP A 43 -3.88 -2.15 10.74
CA ASP A 43 -2.69 -2.64 10.05
C ASP A 43 -2.81 -2.49 8.53
N TYR A 44 -3.99 -2.70 7.95
CA TYR A 44 -4.25 -2.43 6.52
C TYR A 44 -4.06 -0.95 6.19
N THR A 45 -4.56 -0.06 7.05
CA THR A 45 -4.42 1.39 6.85
C THR A 45 -2.95 1.80 6.87
N ARG A 46 -2.17 1.26 7.82
CA ARG A 46 -0.72 1.49 7.90
C ARG A 46 0.01 0.97 6.66
N GLN A 47 -0.27 -0.26 6.24
CA GLN A 47 0.33 -0.84 5.04
C GLN A 47 0.00 -0.01 3.78
N LEU A 48 -1.25 0.44 3.65
CA LEU A 48 -1.65 1.33 2.56
C LEU A 48 -0.93 2.68 2.61
N HIS A 49 -0.74 3.26 3.80
CA HIS A 49 0.03 4.49 3.94
C HIS A 49 1.49 4.30 3.53
N HIS A 50 2.14 3.22 3.98
CA HIS A 50 3.52 2.92 3.59
C HIS A 50 3.66 2.73 2.08
N ALA A 51 2.80 1.92 1.46
CA ALA A 51 2.81 1.70 0.02
C ALA A 51 2.55 2.99 -0.77
N LYS A 52 1.68 3.87 -0.28
CA LYS A 52 1.42 5.19 -0.91
C LYS A 52 2.63 6.12 -0.81
N VAL A 53 3.34 6.12 0.32
CA VAL A 53 4.56 6.92 0.49
C VAL A 53 5.65 6.45 -0.46
N GLU A 54 5.86 5.14 -0.55
CA GLU A 54 6.83 4.55 -1.48
C GLU A 54 6.47 4.87 -2.93
N LEU A 55 5.19 4.74 -3.29
CA LEU A 55 4.70 5.10 -4.62
C LEU A 55 4.95 6.58 -4.94
N ALA A 56 4.71 7.48 -3.98
CA ALA A 56 4.97 8.91 -4.17
C ALA A 56 6.45 9.20 -4.43
N GLN A 57 7.35 8.54 -3.69
CA GLN A 57 8.80 8.69 -3.88
C GLN A 57 9.23 8.20 -5.27
N VAL A 58 8.80 7.00 -5.66
CA VAL A 58 9.16 6.42 -6.96
C VAL A 58 8.54 7.22 -8.12
N ALA A 59 7.31 7.72 -7.95
CA ALA A 59 6.67 8.57 -8.96
C ALA A 59 7.38 9.91 -9.14
N ALA A 60 7.89 10.51 -8.07
CA ALA A 60 8.70 11.73 -8.14
C ALA A 60 10.00 11.48 -8.92
N HIS A 61 10.76 10.43 -8.57
CA HIS A 61 11.97 10.07 -9.29
C HIS A 61 11.71 9.76 -10.77
N ARG A 62 10.63 9.02 -11.07
CA ARG A 62 10.23 8.74 -12.45
C ARG A 62 9.94 10.03 -13.22
N THR A 63 9.31 11.01 -12.58
CA THR A 63 8.97 12.29 -13.22
C THR A 63 10.22 13.11 -13.51
N GLU A 64 11.16 13.15 -12.57
CA GLU A 64 12.46 13.80 -12.77
C GLU A 64 13.25 13.15 -13.92
N LEU A 65 13.36 11.81 -13.93
CA LEU A 65 14.02 11.08 -15.01
C LEU A 65 13.33 11.29 -16.34
N LYS A 66 11.99 11.28 -16.36
CA LYS A 66 11.22 11.55 -17.57
C LYS A 66 11.52 12.94 -18.13
N ASN A 67 11.59 13.96 -17.28
CA ASN A 67 11.94 15.32 -17.70
C ASN A 67 13.35 15.35 -18.33
N ARG A 68 14.35 14.71 -17.69
CA ARG A 68 15.71 14.63 -18.23
C ARG A 68 15.77 13.88 -19.57
N VAL A 69 15.05 12.77 -19.70
CA VAL A 69 14.97 12.02 -20.97
C VAL A 69 14.28 12.83 -22.06
N ASP A 70 13.21 13.55 -21.71
CA ASP A 70 12.49 14.41 -22.66
C ASP A 70 13.39 15.57 -23.14
N LEU A 71 14.26 16.12 -22.29
CA LEU A 71 15.28 17.13 -22.65
C LEU A 71 16.42 16.55 -23.51
N LEU A 72 16.68 15.24 -23.44
CA LEU A 72 17.68 14.54 -24.25
C LEU A 72 17.11 13.91 -25.52
N ASN A 73 15.88 14.29 -25.90
CA ASN A 73 15.21 13.72 -27.06
C ASN A 73 15.94 14.10 -28.37
N PRO A 74 16.35 13.15 -29.23
CA PRO A 74 17.09 13.44 -30.46
C PRO A 74 16.38 14.39 -31.44
N ARG A 75 15.05 14.52 -31.34
CA ARG A 75 14.25 15.43 -32.17
C ARG A 75 14.27 16.88 -31.67
N ARG A 76 14.58 17.11 -30.40
CA ARG A 76 14.58 18.42 -29.73
C ARG A 76 15.48 18.38 -28.48
N VAL A 77 16.77 18.14 -28.69
CA VAL A 77 17.76 18.08 -27.61
C VAL A 77 17.96 19.48 -27.04
N ASP A 78 17.99 19.58 -25.71
CA ASP A 78 18.44 20.78 -25.02
C ASP A 78 19.98 20.86 -25.12
N PRO A 79 20.54 21.84 -25.83
CA PRO A 79 21.97 21.95 -26.03
C PRO A 79 22.73 22.13 -24.71
N ASP A 80 22.18 22.87 -23.75
CA ASP A 80 22.86 23.17 -22.48
C ASP A 80 22.96 21.92 -21.61
N LEU A 81 21.86 21.15 -21.50
CA LEU A 81 21.87 19.88 -20.76
C LEU A 81 22.78 18.83 -21.42
N SER A 82 22.82 18.80 -22.75
CA SER A 82 23.70 17.88 -23.48
C SER A 82 25.18 18.23 -23.31
N ASP A 83 25.54 19.52 -23.35
CA ASP A 83 26.90 20.00 -23.16
C ASP A 83 27.36 19.77 -21.70
N GLU A 84 26.48 20.00 -20.73
CA GLU A 84 26.75 19.69 -19.32
C GLU A 84 27.06 18.19 -19.11
N LEU A 85 26.26 17.29 -19.70
CA LEU A 85 26.48 15.84 -19.57
C LEU A 85 27.76 15.39 -20.26
N ILE A 86 28.08 15.94 -21.44
CA ILE A 86 29.33 15.68 -22.15
C ILE A 86 30.52 16.08 -21.27
N ARG A 87 30.50 17.28 -20.70
CA ARG A 87 31.57 17.78 -19.81
C ARG A 87 31.70 16.95 -18.53
N ARG A 88 30.58 16.62 -17.86
CA ARG A 88 30.58 15.78 -16.65
C ARG A 88 31.07 14.36 -16.90
N GLN A 89 30.65 13.72 -18.01
CA GLN A 89 30.93 12.31 -18.27
C GLN A 89 32.31 12.08 -18.90
N LEU A 90 32.77 13.01 -19.76
CA LEU A 90 34.05 12.90 -20.47
C LEU A 90 35.20 13.64 -19.78
N GLY A 91 34.92 14.37 -18.69
CA GLY A 91 35.93 15.05 -17.88
C GLY A 91 36.65 16.20 -18.59
N VAL A 92 36.14 16.63 -19.75
CA VAL A 92 36.66 17.78 -20.50
C VAL A 92 36.03 19.06 -19.97
N ILE A 93 36.60 19.56 -18.89
CA ILE A 93 36.32 20.89 -18.35
C ILE A 93 37.50 21.77 -18.77
N HIS A 94 37.26 22.91 -19.43
CA HIS A 94 38.36 23.85 -19.66
C HIS A 94 38.82 24.37 -18.29
N ASN A 95 40.14 24.55 -18.09
CA ASN A 95 40.69 25.00 -16.80
C ASN A 95 40.09 26.33 -16.28
N ASP A 96 39.37 27.07 -17.13
CA ASP A 96 38.82 28.40 -16.85
C ASP A 96 37.29 28.42 -16.63
N GLU A 97 36.62 27.26 -16.56
CA GLU A 97 35.16 27.18 -16.44
C GLU A 97 34.71 26.78 -15.02
N VAL A 98 33.71 27.49 -14.49
CA VAL A 98 33.12 27.25 -13.16
C VAL A 98 31.62 26.98 -13.30
N VAL A 99 31.14 25.85 -12.78
CA VAL A 99 29.71 25.52 -12.72
C VAL A 99 29.05 26.32 -11.59
N VAL A 100 28.11 27.21 -11.93
CA VAL A 100 27.35 28.00 -10.94
C VAL A 100 26.01 27.31 -10.67
N PRO A 101 25.76 26.75 -9.49
CA PRO A 101 24.44 26.24 -9.12
C PRO A 101 23.48 27.42 -8.95
N LEU A 102 22.34 27.38 -9.65
CA LEU A 102 21.22 28.29 -9.40
C LEU A 102 20.46 27.75 -8.19
N ASN A 103 20.45 28.52 -7.10
CA ASN A 103 19.72 28.24 -5.87
C ASN A 103 18.22 28.51 -6.04
#